data_AF-A0A6V8F0W1-F1
#
_entry.id   AF-A0A6V8F0W1-F1
#
_cell.length_a   1.000
_cell.length_b   1.000
_cell.length_c   1.000
_cell.angle_alpha   90.00
_cell.angle_beta   90.00
_cell.angle_gamma   90.00
#
_symmetry.space_group_name_H-M   'P 1'
#
loop_
_entity.id
_entity.type
_entity.pdbx_description
1 polymer ?
#
loop_
_entity_poly.entity_id
_entity_poly.type
_entity_poly.pdbx_seq_one_letter_code
_entity_poly.pdbx_strand_id
1 'polypeptide(L)'
;MQMVIRKRRSFFLFISLVLLIILLPFLEDSILGSIVLLILFAVILLFGIYAVSYDIRYVATSLMLTVPTFIVIWTETFQSTPELLVARFALSTITLFFILITILYHVLSVEKVTINEIYGAISVYILIAITFSQIYSLIYILNPTSLHFTYGQFSFSAILYFSFVTLTSVGFGDIIAVTAVARAVVTVELVSGVIFVAVLIARLINATTRRPLKKKTILHEELSSYHEIALRHTIKTRWPFFLILVFCAILLNFATSILVLYIRVPFFLDSWGTSFAVIIGSLWAGVLAGVLYNLIMAFTYWGISYWVWLFSSILVAVLTWAFYKRGWVNLYKPLKLVTVGLTTGVLNAVLSVGIITAFHLPPYKGTLIIYDFFVSQTGNPTTASFIENLVVEIADKTISIIIAAIVILVVHSVLMNKKKNRFVQEEN
;
A
#
# COMPACT_ATOMS: atom_id res chain seq x y z
N MET A 1 6.88 -11.37 -16.06
CA MET A 1 6.17 -10.59 -15.02
C MET A 1 6.98 -9.35 -14.61
N GLN A 2 8.18 -9.51 -14.03
CA GLN A 2 9.02 -8.40 -13.52
C GLN A 2 9.38 -7.31 -14.56
N MET A 3 9.70 -7.68 -15.81
CA MET A 3 10.02 -6.70 -16.87
C MET A 3 8.83 -5.83 -17.35
N VAL A 4 7.60 -6.34 -17.27
CA VAL A 4 6.39 -5.61 -17.71
C VAL A 4 5.94 -4.62 -16.64
N ILE A 5 5.96 -5.04 -15.38
CA ILE A 5 5.70 -4.17 -14.22
C ILE A 5 6.73 -3.02 -14.20
N ARG A 6 7.97 -3.27 -14.62
CA ARG A 6 9.05 -2.26 -14.68
C ARG A 6 8.85 -1.18 -15.75
N LYS A 7 8.06 -1.44 -16.81
CA LYS A 7 7.76 -0.45 -17.87
C LYS A 7 6.57 0.49 -17.57
N ARG A 8 5.82 0.27 -16.48
CA ARG A 8 4.58 1.02 -16.16
C ARG A 8 4.51 1.48 -14.70
N ARG A 9 5.65 1.79 -14.10
CA ARG A 9 5.73 2.10 -12.66
C ARG A 9 4.87 3.30 -12.28
N SER A 10 4.90 4.34 -13.11
CA SER A 10 4.19 5.60 -12.84
C SER A 10 2.69 5.53 -13.13
N PHE A 11 2.24 4.56 -13.94
CA PHE A 11 0.81 4.42 -14.28
C PHE A 11 -0.04 4.03 -13.08
N PHE A 12 0.45 3.09 -12.25
CA PHE A 12 -0.27 2.65 -11.07
C PHE A 12 -0.37 3.76 -10.02
N LEU A 13 0.73 4.49 -9.80
CA LEU A 13 0.73 5.67 -8.95
C LEU A 13 -0.29 6.72 -9.44
N PHE A 14 -0.28 7.03 -10.74
CA PHE A 14 -1.24 7.96 -11.34
C PHE A 14 -2.70 7.57 -11.07
N ILE A 15 -3.07 6.32 -11.33
CA ILE A 15 -4.45 5.85 -11.11
C ILE A 15 -4.82 5.92 -9.62
N SER A 16 -3.93 5.52 -8.72
CA SER A 16 -4.20 5.58 -7.28
C SER A 16 -4.39 7.02 -6.78
N LEU A 17 -3.60 7.97 -7.30
CA LEU A 17 -3.74 9.39 -7.00
C LEU A 17 -5.06 9.98 -7.52
N VAL A 18 -5.46 9.63 -8.74
CA VAL A 18 -6.76 10.06 -9.31
C VAL A 18 -7.93 9.49 -8.51
N LEU A 19 -7.86 8.21 -8.15
CA LEU A 19 -8.87 7.58 -7.30
C LEU A 19 -8.97 8.28 -5.95
N LEU A 20 -7.85 8.71 -5.35
CA LEU A 20 -7.88 9.44 -4.09
C LEU A 20 -8.67 10.74 -4.24
N ILE A 21 -8.36 11.56 -5.25
CA ILE A 21 -9.05 12.84 -5.47
C ILE A 21 -10.56 12.64 -5.64
N ILE A 22 -10.96 11.64 -6.43
CA ILE A 22 -12.38 11.39 -6.72
C ILE A 22 -13.10 10.86 -5.48
N LEU A 23 -12.51 9.91 -4.75
CA LEU A 23 -13.19 9.21 -3.66
C LEU A 23 -13.17 9.97 -2.34
N LEU A 24 -12.16 10.82 -2.11
CA LEU A 24 -11.97 11.53 -0.85
C LEU A 24 -13.23 12.27 -0.34
N PRO A 25 -13.89 13.17 -1.11
CA PRO A 25 -15.01 13.94 -0.59
C PRO A 25 -16.26 13.08 -0.29
N PHE A 26 -16.39 11.90 -0.87
CA PHE A 26 -17.54 11.02 -0.63
C PHE A 26 -17.34 10.05 0.53
N LEU A 27 -16.08 9.85 0.93
CA LEU A 27 -15.70 8.80 1.88
C LEU A 27 -15.22 9.35 3.22
N GLU A 28 -14.72 10.60 3.29
CA GLU A 28 -14.06 11.12 4.50
C GLU A 28 -14.97 11.21 5.73
N ASP A 29 -16.28 11.44 5.56
CA ASP A 29 -17.23 11.56 6.68
C ASP A 29 -17.69 10.20 7.25
N SER A 30 -17.39 9.09 6.58
CA SER A 30 -17.80 7.75 7.00
C SER A 30 -16.62 6.96 7.54
N ILE A 31 -16.87 6.10 8.56
CA ILE A 31 -15.82 5.25 9.13
C ILE A 31 -15.29 4.25 8.09
N LEU A 32 -16.20 3.59 7.35
CA LEU A 32 -15.82 2.71 6.24
C LEU A 32 -15.02 3.45 5.18
N GLY A 33 -15.42 4.67 4.83
CA GLY A 33 -14.72 5.49 3.86
C GLY A 33 -13.33 5.91 4.35
N SER A 34 -13.18 6.27 5.63
CA SER A 34 -11.87 6.55 6.25
C SER A 34 -10.92 5.35 6.14
N ILE A 35 -11.42 4.13 6.34
CA ILE A 35 -10.63 2.89 6.16
C ILE A 35 -10.24 2.72 4.69
N VAL A 36 -11.17 2.90 3.75
CA VAL A 36 -10.88 2.82 2.32
C VAL A 36 -9.83 3.86 1.90
N LEU A 37 -9.92 5.09 2.42
CA LEU A 37 -8.97 6.16 2.16
C LEU A 37 -7.60 5.88 2.78
N LEU A 38 -7.54 5.29 3.96
CA LEU A 38 -6.31 4.82 4.59
C LEU A 38 -5.61 3.78 3.70
N ILE A 39 -6.35 2.80 3.19
CA ILE A 39 -5.84 1.77 2.28
C ILE A 39 -5.38 2.41 0.97
N LEU A 40 -6.13 3.37 0.44
CA LEU A 40 -5.79 4.03 -0.81
C LEU A 40 -4.52 4.89 -0.67
N PHE A 41 -4.41 5.65 0.42
CA PHE A 41 -3.19 6.36 0.78
C PHE A 41 -2.02 5.39 0.92
N ALA A 42 -2.29 4.19 1.45
CA ALA A 42 -1.28 3.18 1.59
C ALA A 42 -0.70 2.70 0.25
N VAL A 43 -1.62 2.45 -0.67
CA VAL A 43 -1.32 2.05 -2.05
C VAL A 43 -0.56 3.17 -2.79
N ILE A 44 -0.86 4.44 -2.54
CA ILE A 44 -0.12 5.58 -3.10
C ILE A 44 1.34 5.56 -2.62
N LEU A 45 1.57 5.39 -1.31
CA LEU A 45 2.93 5.34 -0.76
C LEU A 45 3.71 4.16 -1.34
N LEU A 46 3.07 2.99 -1.45
CA LEU A 46 3.64 1.81 -2.10
C LEU A 46 4.03 2.05 -3.56
N PHE A 47 3.13 2.62 -4.36
CA PHE A 47 3.42 2.91 -5.75
C PHE A 47 4.41 4.06 -5.93
N GLY A 48 4.49 4.99 -4.97
CA GLY A 48 5.55 5.99 -4.88
C GLY A 48 6.92 5.35 -4.70
N ILE A 49 7.07 4.45 -3.73
CA ILE A 49 8.29 3.66 -3.53
C ILE A 49 8.62 2.84 -4.78
N TYR A 50 7.61 2.21 -5.38
CA TYR A 50 7.80 1.40 -6.57
C TYR A 50 8.23 2.25 -7.78
N ALA A 51 7.71 3.46 -7.93
CA ALA A 51 8.11 4.40 -8.96
C ALA A 51 9.59 4.76 -8.85
N VAL A 52 10.17 4.78 -7.64
CA VAL A 52 11.58 5.11 -7.40
C VAL A 52 12.49 3.90 -7.23
N SER A 53 11.98 2.68 -7.47
CA SER A 53 12.70 1.40 -7.28
C SER A 53 13.80 1.12 -8.31
N TYR A 54 14.43 2.15 -8.87
CA TYR A 54 15.60 2.05 -9.73
C TYR A 54 16.90 1.92 -8.92
N ASP A 55 16.96 2.54 -7.73
CA ASP A 55 18.08 2.45 -6.78
C ASP A 55 17.59 1.95 -5.42
N ILE A 56 18.37 1.05 -4.81
CA ILE A 56 18.11 0.52 -3.47
C ILE A 56 18.17 1.63 -2.40
N ARG A 57 19.01 2.66 -2.57
CA ARG A 57 19.11 3.78 -1.62
C ARG A 57 17.80 4.53 -1.51
N TYR A 58 17.17 4.86 -2.65
CA TYR A 58 15.85 5.52 -2.65
C TYR A 58 14.76 4.63 -2.04
N VAL A 59 14.79 3.32 -2.31
CA VAL A 59 13.83 2.38 -1.71
C VAL A 59 14.04 2.25 -0.20
N ALA A 60 15.28 2.15 0.26
CA ALA A 60 15.60 2.08 1.68
C ALA A 60 15.17 3.36 2.41
N THR A 61 15.50 4.54 1.88
CA THR A 61 15.09 5.82 2.48
C THR A 61 13.58 6.00 2.46
N SER A 62 12.90 5.69 1.35
CA SER A 62 11.45 5.80 1.30
C SER A 62 10.74 4.83 2.24
N LEU A 63 11.24 3.60 2.41
CA LEU A 63 10.70 2.67 3.42
C LEU A 63 10.95 3.15 4.84
N MET A 64 12.16 3.68 5.11
CA MET A 64 12.52 4.24 6.41
C MET A 64 11.59 5.41 6.80
N LEU A 65 11.10 6.17 5.84
CA LEU A 65 10.12 7.24 6.08
C LEU A 65 8.69 6.73 6.12
N THR A 66 8.33 5.85 5.18
CA THR A 66 6.97 5.33 5.01
C THR A 66 6.53 4.47 6.20
N VAL A 67 7.38 3.55 6.69
CA VAL A 67 7.01 2.65 7.78
C VAL A 67 6.59 3.42 9.05
N PRO A 68 7.38 4.39 9.56
CA PRO A 68 6.95 5.25 10.67
C PRO A 68 5.69 6.06 10.37
N THR A 69 5.55 6.64 9.17
CA THR A 69 4.33 7.37 8.78
C THR A 69 3.10 6.50 8.95
N PHE A 70 3.16 5.26 8.48
CA PHE A 70 2.04 4.33 8.59
C PHE A 70 1.74 3.89 10.01
N ILE A 71 2.77 3.64 10.81
CA ILE A 71 2.60 3.31 12.22
C ILE A 71 1.86 4.47 12.91
N VAL A 72 2.24 5.72 12.65
CA VAL A 72 1.59 6.88 13.25
C VAL A 72 0.14 7.04 12.78
N ILE A 73 -0.13 6.94 11.47
CA ILE A 73 -1.50 7.00 10.94
C ILE A 73 -2.36 5.91 11.59
N TRP A 74 -1.82 4.71 11.73
CA TRP A 74 -2.51 3.60 12.36
C TRP A 74 -2.80 3.85 13.84
N THR A 75 -1.79 4.26 14.61
CA THR A 75 -1.98 4.55 16.03
C THR A 75 -3.00 5.65 16.24
N GLU A 76 -2.99 6.68 15.39
CA GLU A 76 -3.92 7.80 15.46
C GLU A 76 -5.36 7.39 15.11
N THR A 77 -5.54 6.41 14.22
CA THR A 77 -6.86 5.86 13.86
C THR A 77 -7.57 5.21 15.05
N PHE A 78 -6.82 4.60 15.98
CA PHE A 78 -7.38 3.93 17.15
C PHE A 78 -7.27 4.74 18.44
N GLN A 79 -6.30 5.65 18.51
CA GLN A 79 -6.02 6.50 19.66
C GLN A 79 -5.73 7.91 19.16
N SER A 80 -6.77 8.72 19.00
CA SER A 80 -6.63 10.08 18.50
C SER A 80 -6.21 11.02 19.64
N THR A 81 -4.96 11.48 19.60
CA THR A 81 -4.42 12.53 20.48
C THR A 81 -3.88 13.70 19.63
N PRO A 82 -3.86 14.94 20.16
CA PRO A 82 -3.33 16.08 19.41
C PRO A 82 -1.88 15.87 18.93
N GLU A 83 -1.05 15.21 19.75
CA GLU A 83 0.35 14.93 19.43
C GLU A 83 0.48 13.93 18.28
N LEU A 84 -0.34 12.88 18.27
CA LEU A 84 -0.37 11.90 17.18
C LEU A 84 -0.89 12.53 15.89
N LEU A 85 -1.86 13.44 15.98
CA LEU A 85 -2.36 14.16 14.81
C LEU A 85 -1.27 15.04 14.17
N VAL A 86 -0.51 15.78 14.98
CA VAL A 86 0.64 16.57 14.52
C VAL A 86 1.70 15.67 13.91
N ALA A 87 2.06 14.56 14.58
CA ALA A 87 3.03 13.59 14.08
C ALA A 87 2.60 12.97 12.74
N ARG A 88 1.30 12.68 12.58
CA ARG A 88 0.70 12.11 11.36
C ARG A 88 0.92 13.01 10.17
N PHE A 89 0.55 14.29 10.28
CA PHE A 89 0.70 15.26 9.20
C PHE A 89 2.17 15.60 8.93
N ALA A 90 3.00 15.73 9.97
CA ALA A 90 4.43 16.00 9.82
C ALA A 90 5.17 14.86 9.09
N LEU A 91 4.99 13.60 9.54
CA LEU A 91 5.63 12.46 8.90
C LEU A 91 5.07 12.20 7.50
N SER A 92 3.76 12.37 7.28
CA SER A 92 3.16 12.23 5.95
C SER A 92 3.72 13.27 4.98
N THR A 93 3.90 14.51 5.44
CA THR A 93 4.55 15.58 4.66
C THR A 93 5.97 15.19 4.27
N ILE A 94 6.80 14.77 5.22
CA ILE A 94 8.20 14.39 4.96
C ILE A 94 8.28 13.24 3.95
N THR A 95 7.48 12.19 4.17
CA THR A 95 7.45 11.00 3.30
C THR A 95 6.99 11.36 1.88
N LEU A 96 5.89 12.10 1.74
CA LEU A 96 5.38 12.51 0.44
C LEU A 96 6.33 13.46 -0.27
N PHE A 97 6.95 14.40 0.45
CA PHE A 97 7.95 15.31 -0.12
C PHE A 97 9.17 14.54 -0.66
N PHE A 98 9.66 13.54 0.08
CA PHE A 98 10.74 12.68 -0.40
C PHE A 98 10.37 11.94 -1.70
N ILE A 99 9.18 11.32 -1.72
CA ILE A 99 8.67 10.62 -2.91
C ILE A 99 8.52 11.60 -4.08
N LEU A 100 7.92 12.77 -3.83
CA LEU A 100 7.73 13.85 -4.79
C LEU A 100 9.05 14.26 -5.45
N ILE A 101 10.06 14.64 -4.67
CA ILE A 101 11.35 15.10 -5.20
C ILE A 101 12.07 13.98 -5.94
N THR A 102 12.01 12.75 -5.46
CA THR A 102 12.67 11.62 -6.11
C THR A 102 12.03 11.31 -7.47
N ILE A 103 10.69 11.31 -7.56
CA ILE A 103 9.99 11.10 -8.83
C ILE A 103 10.21 12.31 -9.76
N LEU A 104 10.16 13.54 -9.24
CA LEU A 104 10.43 14.75 -10.03
C LEU A 104 11.83 14.70 -10.66
N TYR A 105 12.85 14.40 -9.87
CA TYR A 105 14.22 14.25 -10.37
C TYR A 105 14.32 13.17 -11.43
N HIS A 106 13.72 12.00 -11.18
CA HIS A 106 13.69 10.93 -12.17
C HIS A 106 13.02 11.37 -13.46
N VAL A 107 11.81 11.95 -13.37
CA VAL A 107 11.06 12.45 -14.52
C VAL A 107 11.94 13.42 -15.29
N LEU A 108 12.54 14.44 -14.67
CA LEU A 108 13.36 15.43 -15.34
C LEU A 108 14.66 14.88 -15.95
N SER A 109 15.27 13.86 -15.34
CA SER A 109 16.57 13.30 -15.78
C SER A 109 16.50 12.44 -17.06
N VAL A 110 15.32 11.94 -17.44
CA VAL A 110 15.17 11.03 -18.58
C VAL A 110 15.25 11.79 -19.91
N GLU A 111 16.06 11.30 -20.85
CA GLU A 111 16.24 11.96 -22.17
C GLU A 111 15.06 11.79 -23.14
N LYS A 112 14.35 10.65 -23.07
CA LYS A 112 13.22 10.32 -23.95
C LYS A 112 11.93 10.31 -23.16
N VAL A 113 11.01 11.21 -23.50
CA VAL A 113 9.68 11.22 -22.89
C VAL A 113 8.84 10.11 -23.51
N THR A 114 8.52 9.08 -22.74
CA THR A 114 7.51 8.08 -23.09
C THR A 114 6.23 8.32 -22.29
N ILE A 115 5.18 7.55 -22.57
CA ILE A 115 3.91 7.64 -21.83
C ILE A 115 4.09 7.41 -20.31
N ASN A 116 5.09 6.62 -19.89
CA ASN A 116 5.38 6.39 -18.48
C ASN A 116 5.92 7.65 -17.78
N GLU A 117 6.74 8.44 -18.48
CA GLU A 117 7.24 9.72 -17.97
C GLU A 117 6.12 10.76 -17.92
N ILE A 118 5.16 10.71 -18.85
CA ILE A 118 3.94 11.55 -18.80
C ILE A 118 3.11 11.21 -17.55
N TYR A 119 2.81 9.92 -17.31
CA TYR A 119 2.13 9.52 -16.08
C TYR A 119 2.91 9.92 -14.81
N GLY A 120 4.24 9.81 -14.86
CA GLY A 120 5.11 10.27 -13.77
C GLY A 120 4.99 11.77 -13.51
N ALA A 121 5.04 12.58 -14.55
CA ALA A 121 4.90 14.03 -14.45
C ALA A 121 3.52 14.46 -13.91
N ILE A 122 2.44 13.86 -14.40
CA ILE A 122 1.10 14.13 -13.89
C ILE A 122 0.98 13.70 -12.42
N SER A 123 1.55 12.55 -12.05
CA SER A 123 1.59 12.10 -10.66
C SER A 123 2.36 13.08 -9.77
N VAL A 124 3.47 13.65 -10.26
CA VAL A 124 4.23 14.69 -9.55
C VAL A 124 3.37 15.92 -9.30
N TYR A 125 2.62 16.41 -10.31
CA TYR A 125 1.72 17.55 -10.14
C TYR A 125 0.67 17.31 -9.04
N ILE A 126 0.06 16.12 -9.04
CA ILE A 126 -0.91 15.73 -8.01
C ILE A 126 -0.24 15.57 -6.63
N LEU A 127 0.96 14.99 -6.58
CA LEU A 127 1.72 14.83 -5.33
C LEU A 127 2.13 16.18 -4.73
N ILE A 128 2.41 17.21 -5.55
CA ILE A 128 2.63 18.58 -5.07
C ILE A 128 1.40 19.00 -4.27
N ALA A 129 0.22 18.92 -4.88
CA ALA A 129 -1.02 19.34 -4.20
C ALA A 129 -1.26 18.57 -2.90
N ILE A 130 -1.12 17.24 -2.91
CA ILE A 130 -1.30 16.43 -1.69
C ILE A 130 -0.26 16.78 -0.62
N THR A 131 0.99 17.03 -1.01
CA THR A 131 2.06 17.40 -0.06
C THR A 131 1.78 18.76 0.59
N PHE A 132 1.41 19.77 -0.20
CA PHE A 132 1.00 21.07 0.33
C PHE A 132 -0.26 20.98 1.19
N SER A 133 -1.20 20.11 0.85
CA SER A 133 -2.38 19.83 1.68
C SER A 133 -2.01 19.31 3.07
N GLN A 134 -0.99 18.45 3.17
CA GLN A 134 -0.47 18.01 4.47
C GLN A 134 0.17 19.17 5.24
N ILE A 135 0.92 20.04 4.55
CA ILE A 135 1.53 21.25 5.14
C ILE A 135 0.45 22.20 5.67
N TYR A 136 -0.59 22.51 4.88
CA TYR A 136 -1.69 23.36 5.31
C TYR A 136 -2.44 22.78 6.50
N SER A 137 -2.67 21.47 6.49
CA SER A 137 -3.28 20.78 7.62
C SER A 137 -2.43 20.90 8.89
N LEU A 138 -1.11 20.72 8.77
CA LEU A 138 -0.18 20.88 9.88
C LEU A 138 -0.19 22.33 10.42
N ILE A 139 -0.16 23.33 9.53
CA ILE A 139 -0.23 24.74 9.91
C ILE A 139 -1.53 25.05 10.65
N TYR A 140 -2.67 24.53 10.15
CA TYR A 140 -3.98 24.74 10.76
C TYR A 140 -4.10 24.08 12.14
N ILE A 141 -3.58 22.85 12.30
CA ILE A 141 -3.64 22.14 13.57
C ILE A 141 -2.77 22.83 14.63
N LEU A 142 -1.62 23.36 14.22
CA LEU A 142 -0.74 24.12 15.13
C LEU A 142 -1.28 25.51 15.46
N ASN A 143 -2.01 26.13 14.53
CA ASN A 143 -2.64 27.43 14.73
C ASN A 143 -3.98 27.51 13.96
N PRO A 144 -5.12 27.24 14.61
CA PRO A 144 -6.43 27.24 13.96
C PRO A 144 -6.86 28.59 13.34
N THR A 145 -6.22 29.71 13.69
CA THR A 145 -6.49 31.01 13.07
C THR A 145 -5.68 31.23 11.79
N SER A 146 -4.90 30.23 11.33
CA SER A 146 -4.03 30.36 10.16
C SER A 146 -4.79 30.41 8.84
N LEU A 147 -5.91 29.69 8.77
CA LEU A 147 -6.79 29.58 7.62
C LEU A 147 -8.22 29.91 8.05
N HIS A 148 -8.91 30.71 7.24
CA HIS A 148 -10.32 31.01 7.41
C HIS A 148 -11.14 30.26 6.37
N PHE A 149 -12.16 29.53 6.82
CA PHE A 149 -13.10 28.81 5.96
C PHE A 149 -14.36 29.65 5.80
N THR A 150 -14.63 30.13 4.59
CA THR A 150 -15.84 30.92 4.28
C THR A 150 -17.09 30.03 4.33
N TYR A 151 -16.94 28.78 3.89
CA TYR A 151 -17.98 27.75 3.93
C TYR A 151 -17.39 26.46 4.50
N GLY A 152 -18.20 25.71 5.25
CA GLY A 152 -17.77 24.44 5.85
C GLY A 152 -16.78 24.61 7.00
N GLN A 153 -16.08 23.53 7.32
CA GLN A 153 -15.07 23.48 8.37
C GLN A 153 -13.81 22.78 7.83
N PHE A 154 -12.79 22.65 8.68
CA PHE A 154 -11.62 21.87 8.34
C PHE A 154 -11.99 20.42 7.98
N SER A 155 -11.70 20.04 6.75
CA SER A 155 -11.64 18.65 6.30
C SER A 155 -10.44 18.47 5.37
N PHE A 156 -9.94 17.24 5.25
CA PHE A 156 -8.79 17.01 4.38
C PHE A 156 -9.16 17.21 2.90
N SER A 157 -10.40 16.88 2.49
CA SER A 157 -10.87 17.17 1.14
C SER A 157 -10.93 18.66 0.84
N ALA A 158 -11.38 19.49 1.79
CA ALA A 158 -11.44 20.94 1.63
C ALA A 158 -10.04 21.55 1.50
N ILE A 159 -9.08 21.09 2.31
CA ILE A 159 -7.68 21.50 2.22
C ILE A 159 -7.02 21.02 0.92
N LEU A 160 -7.33 19.80 0.47
CA LEU A 160 -6.82 19.28 -0.81
C LEU A 160 -7.35 20.09 -2.00
N TYR A 161 -8.64 20.42 -1.97
CA TYR A 161 -9.23 21.33 -2.94
C TYR A 161 -8.56 22.70 -2.92
N PHE A 162 -8.34 23.30 -1.74
CA PHE A 162 -7.65 24.58 -1.60
C PHE A 162 -6.25 24.58 -2.21
N SER A 163 -5.48 23.50 -2.00
CA SER A 163 -4.17 23.32 -2.61
C SER A 163 -4.26 23.24 -4.14
N PHE A 164 -5.20 22.49 -4.72
CA PHE A 164 -5.41 22.49 -6.17
C PHE A 164 -5.81 23.85 -6.74
N VAL A 165 -6.70 24.57 -6.06
CA VAL A 165 -7.13 25.94 -6.44
C VAL A 165 -5.94 26.90 -6.39
N THR A 166 -5.06 26.76 -5.40
CA THR A 166 -3.83 27.55 -5.27
C THR A 166 -2.84 27.22 -6.37
N LEU A 167 -2.58 25.93 -6.61
CA LEU A 167 -1.64 25.44 -7.61
C LEU A 167 -2.05 25.83 -9.05
N THR A 168 -3.36 25.91 -9.30
CA THR A 168 -3.94 26.32 -10.58
C THR A 168 -4.21 27.83 -10.68
N SER A 169 -3.94 28.60 -9.62
CA SER A 169 -4.18 30.05 -9.52
C SER A 169 -5.63 30.50 -9.77
N VAL A 170 -6.60 29.63 -9.51
CA VAL A 170 -8.02 29.95 -9.78
C VAL A 170 -8.61 30.91 -8.73
N GLY A 171 -8.25 30.74 -7.45
CA GLY A 171 -8.50 31.76 -6.41
C GLY A 171 -9.96 31.98 -6.00
N PHE A 172 -10.77 30.93 -5.85
CA PHE A 172 -12.21 31.05 -5.56
C PHE A 172 -12.59 31.70 -4.21
N GLY A 173 -11.68 31.79 -3.24
CA GLY A 173 -11.92 32.49 -1.96
C GLY A 173 -12.69 31.69 -0.90
N ASP A 174 -12.95 30.41 -1.14
CA ASP A 174 -13.63 29.51 -0.18
C ASP A 174 -12.81 29.29 1.10
N ILE A 175 -11.48 29.27 0.96
CA ILE A 175 -10.50 29.16 2.05
C ILE A 175 -9.46 30.26 1.85
N ILE A 176 -9.14 30.98 2.93
CA ILE A 176 -8.26 32.16 2.88
C ILE A 176 -7.11 31.98 3.87
N ALA A 177 -5.87 32.20 3.40
CA ALA A 177 -4.70 32.25 4.26
C ALA A 177 -4.63 33.58 5.04
N VAL A 178 -4.76 33.50 6.36
CA VAL A 178 -4.84 34.67 7.25
C VAL A 178 -3.47 35.06 7.78
N THR A 179 -2.74 34.09 8.34
CA THR A 179 -1.43 34.35 8.98
C THR A 179 -0.31 34.53 7.95
N ALA A 180 0.76 35.22 8.36
CA ALA A 180 1.94 35.43 7.51
C ALA A 180 2.57 34.12 7.02
N VAL A 181 2.65 33.10 7.90
CA VAL A 181 3.18 31.77 7.57
C VAL A 181 2.30 31.09 6.50
N ALA A 182 0.98 31.07 6.70
CA ALA A 182 0.08 30.47 5.72
C ALA A 182 0.16 31.17 4.35
N ARG A 183 0.21 32.51 4.34
CA ARG A 183 0.37 33.29 3.08
C ARG A 183 1.69 33.00 2.38
N ALA A 184 2.79 32.87 3.13
CA ALA A 184 4.09 32.54 2.55
C ALA A 184 4.07 31.16 1.87
N VAL A 185 3.49 30.14 2.52
CA VAL A 185 3.39 28.79 1.94
C VAL A 185 2.49 28.76 0.70
N VAL A 186 1.34 29.43 0.72
CA VAL A 186 0.46 29.62 -0.45
C VAL A 186 1.20 30.27 -1.61
N THR A 187 2.00 31.30 -1.33
CA THR A 187 2.80 32.00 -2.36
C THR A 187 3.82 31.05 -2.99
N VAL A 188 4.49 30.22 -2.19
CA VAL A 188 5.46 29.23 -2.69
C VAL A 188 4.79 28.16 -3.55
N GLU A 189 3.63 27.65 -3.13
CA GLU A 189 2.87 26.67 -3.91
C GLU A 189 2.45 27.24 -5.27
N LEU A 190 1.89 28.45 -5.28
CA LEU A 190 1.43 29.12 -6.50
C LEU A 190 2.57 29.27 -7.52
N VAL A 191 3.73 29.76 -7.08
CA VAL A 191 4.93 29.89 -7.93
C VAL A 191 5.39 28.52 -8.43
N SER A 192 5.39 27.51 -7.55
CA SER A 192 5.81 26.15 -7.90
C SER A 192 4.90 25.52 -8.97
N GLY A 193 3.59 25.75 -8.88
CA GLY A 193 2.61 25.24 -9.85
C GLY A 193 2.85 25.78 -11.26
N VAL A 194 2.98 27.10 -11.40
CA VAL A 194 3.23 27.75 -12.70
C VAL A 194 4.55 27.28 -13.32
N ILE A 195 5.63 27.25 -12.52
CA ILE A 195 6.94 26.79 -12.98
C ILE A 195 6.89 25.33 -13.43
N PHE A 196 6.23 24.46 -12.66
CA PHE A 196 6.14 23.04 -12.99
C PHE A 196 5.46 22.82 -14.34
N VAL A 197 4.32 23.46 -14.59
CA VAL A 197 3.59 23.36 -15.86
C VAL A 197 4.44 23.87 -17.03
N ALA A 198 5.10 25.03 -16.86
CA ALA A 198 5.97 25.60 -17.88
C ALA A 198 7.14 24.67 -18.26
N VAL A 199 7.84 24.12 -17.26
CA VAL A 199 8.96 23.19 -17.45
C VAL A 199 8.48 21.90 -18.13
N LEU A 200 7.33 21.37 -17.71
CA LEU A 200 6.78 20.15 -18.29
C LEU A 200 6.45 20.32 -19.78
N ILE A 201 5.77 21.41 -20.15
CA ILE A 201 5.42 21.72 -21.54
C ILE A 201 6.67 21.88 -22.39
N ALA A 202 7.65 22.66 -21.93
CA ALA A 202 8.91 22.87 -22.65
C ALA A 202 9.62 21.54 -22.94
N ARG A 203 9.60 20.62 -21.98
CA ARG A 203 10.22 19.30 -22.13
C ARG A 203 9.48 18.39 -23.10
N LEU A 204 8.14 18.41 -23.10
CA LEU A 204 7.33 17.64 -24.06
C LEU A 204 7.57 18.10 -25.50
N ILE A 205 7.69 19.41 -25.72
CA ILE A 205 8.01 19.99 -27.04
C ILE A 205 9.40 19.52 -27.49
N ASN A 206 10.43 19.67 -26.65
CA ASN A 206 11.81 19.27 -26.95
C ASN A 206 11.95 17.77 -27.26
N ALA A 207 11.16 16.92 -26.60
CA ALA A 207 11.16 15.48 -26.86
C ALA A 207 10.65 15.13 -28.27
N THR A 208 9.76 15.94 -28.82
CA THR A 208 9.16 15.71 -30.15
C THR A 208 10.08 16.16 -31.29
N THR A 209 11.01 17.09 -31.03
CA THR A 209 11.88 17.70 -32.05
C THR A 209 13.17 16.92 -32.35
N ARG A 210 13.55 15.92 -31.53
CA ARG A 210 14.78 15.13 -31.74
C ARG A 210 14.62 14.08 -32.84
N ARG A 211 15.19 14.34 -34.04
CA ARG A 211 15.38 13.32 -35.11
C ARG A 211 16.32 12.19 -34.62
N PRO A 212 16.05 10.92 -34.95
CA PRO A 212 16.91 9.81 -34.54
C PRO A 212 18.25 9.88 -35.29
N LEU A 213 19.34 10.12 -34.56
CA LEU A 213 20.69 9.93 -35.09
C LEU A 213 20.91 8.44 -35.39
N LYS A 214 21.30 8.14 -36.63
CA LYS A 214 21.65 6.79 -37.13
C LYS A 214 22.66 6.14 -36.17
N LYS A 215 22.26 5.05 -35.54
CA LYS A 215 23.08 4.27 -34.62
C LYS A 215 24.12 3.48 -35.43
N LYS A 216 25.39 3.86 -35.33
CA LYS A 216 26.52 3.15 -35.95
C LYS A 216 26.86 1.90 -35.12
N THR A 217 27.01 0.80 -35.84
CA THR A 217 27.29 -0.57 -35.40
C THR A 217 28.55 -0.66 -34.53
N ILE A 218 28.38 -0.97 -33.24
CA ILE A 218 29.39 -1.59 -32.38
C ILE A 218 28.64 -2.72 -31.66
N LEU A 219 28.55 -3.86 -32.31
CA LEU A 219 27.92 -5.08 -31.80
C LEU A 219 28.98 -6.14 -31.95
N HIS A 220 29.73 -6.43 -30.88
CA HIS A 220 30.15 -7.80 -30.53
C HIS A 220 31.04 -7.83 -29.26
N GLU A 221 31.70 -6.74 -28.88
CA GLU A 221 32.49 -6.68 -27.61
C GLU A 221 31.66 -6.26 -26.38
N GLU A 222 30.58 -5.51 -26.58
CA GLU A 222 29.73 -4.99 -25.51
C GLU A 222 28.85 -6.07 -24.82
N LEU A 223 28.59 -7.20 -25.48
CA LEU A 223 27.58 -8.17 -25.04
C LEU A 223 27.96 -8.96 -23.77
N SER A 224 29.26 -9.17 -23.49
CA SER A 224 29.70 -9.87 -22.26
C SER A 224 29.61 -8.96 -21.03
N SER A 225 29.99 -7.69 -21.19
CA SER A 225 29.82 -6.63 -20.18
C SER A 225 28.35 -6.40 -19.84
N TYR A 226 27.45 -6.37 -20.84
CA TYR A 226 26.01 -6.27 -20.59
C TYR A 226 25.44 -7.48 -19.84
N HIS A 227 25.94 -8.69 -20.05
CA HIS A 227 25.46 -9.87 -19.32
C HIS A 227 25.85 -9.83 -17.84
N GLU A 228 27.08 -9.40 -17.53
CA GLU A 228 27.58 -9.29 -16.16
C GLU A 228 26.97 -8.08 -15.41
N ILE A 229 26.81 -6.94 -16.10
CA ILE A 229 26.08 -5.77 -15.60
C ILE A 229 24.60 -6.13 -15.39
N ALA A 230 23.96 -6.86 -16.31
CA ALA A 230 22.58 -7.31 -16.16
C ALA A 230 22.44 -8.25 -14.96
N LEU A 231 23.39 -9.17 -14.72
CA LEU A 231 23.35 -10.06 -13.56
C LEU A 231 23.53 -9.29 -12.23
N ARG A 232 24.50 -8.36 -12.15
CA ARG A 232 24.68 -7.47 -10.98
C ARG A 232 23.46 -6.59 -10.74
N HIS A 233 22.84 -6.06 -11.80
CA HIS A 233 21.59 -5.31 -11.69
C HIS A 233 20.44 -6.21 -11.24
N THR A 234 20.41 -7.48 -11.63
CA THR A 234 19.35 -8.45 -11.28
C THR A 234 19.43 -8.88 -9.81
N ILE A 235 20.62 -8.98 -9.21
CA ILE A 235 20.79 -9.30 -7.78
C ILE A 235 20.45 -8.09 -6.91
N LYS A 236 20.95 -6.89 -7.26
CA LYS A 236 20.67 -5.64 -6.52
C LYS A 236 19.20 -5.19 -6.62
N THR A 237 18.46 -5.63 -7.64
CA THR A 237 17.02 -5.33 -7.82
C THR A 237 16.06 -6.32 -7.16
N ARG A 238 16.54 -7.43 -6.57
CA ARG A 238 15.66 -8.39 -5.85
C ARG A 238 15.26 -7.92 -4.45
N TRP A 239 16.17 -7.28 -3.72
CA TRP A 239 15.91 -6.78 -2.37
C TRP A 239 14.90 -5.61 -2.27
N PRO A 240 14.93 -4.60 -3.17
CA PRO A 240 13.90 -3.57 -3.16
C PRO A 240 12.50 -4.15 -3.40
N PHE A 241 12.38 -5.09 -4.34
CA PHE A 241 11.12 -5.79 -4.60
C PHE A 241 10.66 -6.61 -3.39
N PHE A 242 11.59 -7.31 -2.72
CA PHE A 242 11.32 -8.04 -1.49
C PHE A 242 10.74 -7.14 -0.40
N LEU A 243 11.36 -5.98 -0.14
CA LEU A 243 10.91 -5.06 0.90
C LEU A 243 9.55 -4.42 0.56
N ILE A 244 9.35 -4.00 -0.69
CA ILE A 244 8.05 -3.49 -1.16
C ILE A 244 6.97 -4.56 -0.98
N LEU A 245 7.26 -5.81 -1.30
CA LEU A 245 6.31 -6.91 -1.17
C LEU A 245 5.95 -7.21 0.29
N VAL A 246 6.95 -7.21 1.19
CA VAL A 246 6.72 -7.35 2.64
C VAL A 246 5.81 -6.23 3.12
N PHE A 247 6.12 -4.99 2.73
CA PHE A 247 5.34 -3.83 3.12
C PHE A 247 3.92 -3.87 2.55
N CYS A 248 3.73 -4.26 1.28
CA CYS A 248 2.42 -4.51 0.69
C CYS A 248 1.62 -5.52 1.51
N ALA A 249 2.22 -6.65 1.87
CA ALA A 249 1.52 -7.71 2.59
C ALA A 249 1.08 -7.27 4.00
N ILE A 250 1.88 -6.48 4.70
CA ILE A 250 1.49 -5.86 5.97
C ILE A 250 0.25 -4.99 5.77
N LEU A 251 0.27 -4.13 4.75
CA LEU A 251 -0.84 -3.23 4.44
C LEU A 251 -2.11 -3.96 4.02
N LEU A 252 -1.98 -5.07 3.30
CA LEU A 252 -3.11 -5.91 2.91
C LEU A 252 -3.77 -6.58 4.11
N ASN A 253 -2.99 -7.16 5.02
CA ASN A 253 -3.52 -7.77 6.26
C ASN A 253 -4.22 -6.72 7.12
N PHE A 254 -3.57 -5.58 7.28
CA PHE A 254 -4.09 -4.43 8.01
C PHE A 254 -5.42 -3.93 7.46
N ALA A 255 -5.48 -3.73 6.14
CA ALA A 255 -6.66 -3.23 5.43
C ALA A 255 -7.90 -4.07 5.72
N THR A 256 -7.74 -5.39 5.61
CA THR A 256 -8.84 -6.34 5.82
C THR A 256 -9.16 -6.52 7.29
N SER A 257 -8.17 -6.48 8.18
CA SER A 257 -8.44 -6.63 9.61
C SER A 257 -9.22 -5.46 10.19
N ILE A 258 -8.98 -4.21 9.76
CA ILE A 258 -9.86 -3.10 10.16
C ILE A 258 -11.27 -3.29 9.62
N LEU A 259 -11.39 -3.65 8.35
CA LEU A 259 -12.69 -3.84 7.70
C LEU A 259 -13.53 -4.90 8.44
N VAL A 260 -12.91 -6.01 8.80
CA VAL A 260 -13.53 -7.11 9.56
C VAL A 260 -13.91 -6.68 10.96
N LEU A 261 -13.04 -5.96 11.68
CA LEU A 261 -13.32 -5.42 13.01
C LEU A 261 -14.53 -4.49 12.99
N TYR A 262 -14.65 -3.64 11.97
CA TYR A 262 -15.73 -2.68 11.85
C TYR A 262 -17.07 -3.34 11.48
N ILE A 263 -17.06 -4.23 10.48
CA ILE A 263 -18.27 -4.93 10.01
C ILE A 263 -18.71 -6.04 10.99
N ARG A 264 -17.87 -6.38 11.98
CA ARG A 264 -18.08 -7.46 12.95
C ARG A 264 -18.27 -8.82 12.27
N VAL A 265 -17.51 -9.06 11.22
CA VAL A 265 -17.45 -10.37 10.55
C VAL A 265 -16.74 -11.34 11.49
N PRO A 266 -17.25 -12.57 11.70
CA PRO A 266 -16.67 -13.52 12.66
C PRO A 266 -15.46 -14.27 12.10
N PHE A 267 -14.55 -13.55 11.43
CA PHE A 267 -13.28 -14.05 10.88
C PHE A 267 -12.16 -13.06 11.24
N PHE A 268 -10.90 -13.37 10.90
CA PHE A 268 -9.76 -12.49 11.19
C PHE A 268 -9.26 -11.77 9.92
N LEU A 269 -9.26 -12.48 8.78
CA LEU A 269 -8.76 -12.08 7.46
C LEU A 269 -7.41 -11.34 7.53
N ASP A 270 -6.52 -11.85 8.37
CA ASP A 270 -5.28 -11.18 8.77
C ASP A 270 -4.02 -11.84 8.17
N SER A 271 -4.22 -12.85 7.33
CA SER A 271 -3.14 -13.75 6.88
C SER A 271 -3.12 -13.98 5.36
N TRP A 272 -4.07 -13.43 4.62
CA TRP A 272 -4.08 -13.55 3.16
C TRP A 272 -2.97 -12.73 2.48
N GLY A 273 -2.59 -11.58 3.04
CA GLY A 273 -1.44 -10.78 2.61
C GLY A 273 -0.12 -11.51 2.84
N THR A 274 -0.01 -12.23 3.96
CA THR A 274 1.11 -13.15 4.24
C THR A 274 1.25 -14.21 3.14
N SER A 275 0.16 -14.91 2.81
CA SER A 275 0.13 -15.90 1.73
C SER A 275 0.44 -15.30 0.35
N PHE A 276 -0.08 -14.11 0.07
CA PHE A 276 0.22 -13.35 -1.14
C PHE A 276 1.72 -13.06 -1.30
N ALA A 277 2.40 -12.60 -0.24
CA ALA A 277 3.84 -12.35 -0.27
C ALA A 277 4.67 -13.63 -0.49
N VAL A 278 4.23 -14.77 0.06
CA VAL A 278 4.88 -16.06 -0.19
C VAL A 278 4.82 -16.44 -1.66
N ILE A 279 3.65 -16.32 -2.29
CA ILE A 279 3.43 -16.78 -3.66
C ILE A 279 4.10 -15.85 -4.69
N ILE A 280 4.02 -14.53 -4.48
CA ILE A 280 4.62 -13.55 -5.39
C ILE A 280 6.14 -13.46 -5.23
N GLY A 281 6.63 -13.64 -4.01
CA GLY A 281 8.04 -13.43 -3.65
C GLY A 281 8.70 -14.69 -3.13
N SER A 282 8.69 -14.87 -1.81
CA SER A 282 9.40 -15.94 -1.13
C SER A 282 8.80 -16.22 0.24
N LEU A 283 9.12 -17.39 0.81
CA LEU A 283 8.75 -17.76 2.19
C LEU A 283 9.08 -16.64 3.18
N TRP A 284 10.30 -16.10 3.12
CA TRP A 284 10.77 -15.05 4.02
C TRP A 284 10.01 -13.73 3.87
N ALA A 285 9.51 -13.42 2.68
CA ALA A 285 8.68 -12.23 2.49
C ALA A 285 7.34 -12.37 3.24
N GLY A 286 6.73 -13.57 3.18
CA GLY A 286 5.53 -13.87 3.95
C GLY A 286 5.78 -13.88 5.46
N VAL A 287 6.80 -14.60 5.92
CA VAL A 287 7.17 -14.67 7.35
C VAL A 287 7.39 -13.29 7.92
N LEU A 288 8.20 -12.45 7.26
CA LEU A 288 8.50 -11.11 7.76
C LEU A 288 7.25 -10.22 7.77
N ALA A 289 6.42 -10.27 6.73
CA ALA A 289 5.18 -9.50 6.67
C ALA A 289 4.21 -9.90 7.80
N GLY A 290 3.99 -11.20 8.00
CA GLY A 290 3.09 -11.71 9.03
C GLY A 290 3.57 -11.38 10.45
N VAL A 291 4.87 -11.55 10.73
CA VAL A 291 5.44 -11.21 12.04
C VAL A 291 5.31 -9.71 12.32
N LEU A 292 5.74 -8.85 11.39
CA LEU A 292 5.69 -7.40 11.58
C LEU A 292 4.26 -6.89 11.74
N TYR A 293 3.32 -7.39 10.93
CA TYR A 293 1.90 -7.09 11.08
C TYR A 293 1.40 -7.42 12.51
N ASN A 294 1.63 -8.63 13.01
CA ASN A 294 1.17 -9.04 14.35
C ASN A 294 1.79 -8.22 15.48
N LEU A 295 3.08 -7.88 15.37
CA LEU A 295 3.73 -7.00 16.34
C LEU A 295 3.08 -5.61 16.32
N ILE A 296 2.88 -5.01 15.14
CA ILE A 296 2.19 -3.72 15.02
C ILE A 296 0.83 -3.80 15.70
N MET A 297 0.01 -4.81 15.41
CA MET A 297 -1.32 -4.99 16.01
C MET A 297 -1.27 -5.13 17.54
N ALA A 298 -0.34 -5.93 18.07
CA ALA A 298 -0.20 -6.15 19.51
C ALA A 298 0.18 -4.87 20.26
N PHE A 299 1.14 -4.11 19.73
CA PHE A 299 1.64 -2.90 20.40
C PHE A 299 0.70 -1.68 20.29
N THR A 300 -0.27 -1.71 19.38
CA THR A 300 -1.10 -0.54 19.07
C THR A 300 -2.58 -0.74 19.32
N TYR A 301 -3.10 -1.95 19.16
CA TYR A 301 -4.54 -2.20 19.16
C TYR A 301 -4.97 -3.34 20.09
N TRP A 302 -4.44 -4.56 19.91
CA TRP A 302 -4.87 -5.72 20.71
C TRP A 302 -4.36 -5.70 22.14
N GLY A 303 -3.21 -5.05 22.37
CA GLY A 303 -2.51 -5.06 23.65
C GLY A 303 -1.33 -6.01 23.64
N ILE A 304 -0.36 -5.74 24.52
CA ILE A 304 0.98 -6.35 24.42
C ILE A 304 0.93 -7.88 24.49
N SER A 305 0.03 -8.48 25.28
CA SER A 305 -0.10 -9.94 25.43
C SER A 305 -0.39 -10.69 24.11
N TYR A 306 -0.86 -9.99 23.07
CA TYR A 306 -1.26 -10.58 21.80
C TYR A 306 -0.11 -10.75 20.79
N TRP A 307 1.14 -10.40 21.14
CA TRP A 307 2.30 -10.54 20.23
C TRP A 307 2.51 -11.98 19.72
N VAL A 308 2.10 -12.97 20.52
CA VAL A 308 2.24 -14.41 20.25
C VAL A 308 1.51 -14.90 19.00
N TRP A 309 0.55 -14.13 18.49
CA TRP A 309 -0.13 -14.43 17.21
C TRP A 309 0.82 -14.42 16.00
N LEU A 310 2.04 -13.88 16.16
CA LEU A 310 3.10 -14.00 15.15
C LEU A 310 3.40 -15.47 14.77
N PHE A 311 3.24 -16.43 15.69
CA PHE A 311 3.53 -17.84 15.42
C PHE A 311 2.51 -18.47 14.46
N SER A 312 1.24 -18.09 14.58
CA SER A 312 0.17 -18.44 13.62
C SER A 312 0.52 -17.93 12.22
N SER A 313 0.98 -16.68 12.10
CA SER A 313 1.41 -16.13 10.81
C SER A 313 2.64 -16.81 10.21
N ILE A 314 3.61 -17.22 11.04
CA ILE A 314 4.76 -18.02 10.58
C ILE A 314 4.28 -19.36 10.01
N LEU A 315 3.39 -20.06 10.72
CA LEU A 315 2.83 -21.34 10.27
C LEU A 315 2.11 -21.19 8.93
N VAL A 316 1.25 -20.18 8.79
CA VAL A 316 0.53 -19.88 7.52
C VAL A 316 1.51 -19.64 6.38
N ALA A 317 2.58 -18.87 6.60
CA ALA A 317 3.59 -18.61 5.57
C ALA A 317 4.32 -19.90 5.12
N VAL A 318 4.71 -20.75 6.08
CA VAL A 318 5.41 -22.03 5.82
C VAL A 318 4.51 -23.00 5.05
N LEU A 319 3.26 -23.18 5.49
CA LEU A 319 2.31 -24.08 4.84
C LEU A 319 1.97 -23.58 3.43
N THR A 320 1.70 -22.28 3.28
CA THR A 320 1.46 -21.68 1.95
C THR A 320 2.64 -21.94 1.01
N TRP A 321 3.87 -21.78 1.49
CA TRP A 321 5.06 -22.03 0.67
C TRP A 321 5.17 -23.50 0.26
N ALA A 322 4.95 -24.42 1.21
CA ALA A 322 5.04 -25.86 0.95
C ALA A 322 4.01 -26.33 -0.09
N PHE A 323 2.75 -25.89 0.04
CA PHE A 323 1.69 -26.23 -0.91
C PHE A 323 1.84 -25.51 -2.26
N TYR A 324 2.31 -24.25 -2.25
CA TYR A 324 2.60 -23.51 -3.47
C TYR A 324 3.70 -24.20 -4.29
N LYS A 325 4.78 -24.66 -3.65
CA LYS A 325 5.87 -25.41 -4.31
C LYS A 325 5.39 -26.71 -4.97
N ARG A 326 4.34 -27.33 -4.44
CA ARG A 326 3.69 -28.52 -5.01
C ARG A 326 2.67 -28.20 -6.10
N GLY A 327 2.40 -26.92 -6.36
CA GLY A 327 1.42 -26.47 -7.36
C GLY A 327 -0.04 -26.65 -6.95
N TRP A 328 -0.32 -26.67 -5.64
CA TRP A 328 -1.68 -26.87 -5.10
C TRP A 328 -2.46 -25.56 -4.93
N VAL A 329 -1.75 -24.45 -4.73
CA VAL A 329 -2.35 -23.10 -4.66
C VAL A 329 -2.64 -22.61 -6.08
N ASN A 330 -3.76 -23.08 -6.65
CA ASN A 330 -4.17 -22.79 -8.02
C ASN A 330 -5.69 -22.77 -8.13
N LEU A 331 -6.26 -21.68 -8.65
CA LEU A 331 -7.70 -21.51 -8.82
C LEU A 331 -8.32 -22.44 -9.87
N TYR A 332 -7.53 -22.97 -10.82
CA TYR A 332 -7.98 -23.99 -11.75
C TYR A 332 -8.07 -25.39 -11.10
N LYS A 333 -7.63 -25.55 -9.85
CA LYS A 333 -7.69 -26.79 -9.07
C LYS A 333 -8.40 -26.54 -7.73
N PRO A 334 -9.71 -26.23 -7.73
CA PRO A 334 -10.43 -25.75 -6.55
C PRO A 334 -10.37 -26.73 -5.38
N LEU A 335 -10.46 -28.04 -5.63
CA LEU A 335 -10.34 -29.06 -4.58
C LEU A 335 -8.96 -29.03 -3.89
N LYS A 336 -7.88 -28.82 -4.66
CA LYS A 336 -6.53 -28.67 -4.07
C LYS A 336 -6.41 -27.37 -3.30
N LEU A 337 -6.98 -26.28 -3.80
CA LEU A 337 -6.94 -24.99 -3.11
C LEU A 337 -7.72 -25.03 -1.79
N VAL A 338 -8.91 -25.62 -1.77
CA VAL A 338 -9.72 -25.80 -0.56
C VAL A 338 -9.01 -26.71 0.44
N THR A 339 -8.41 -27.83 -0.01
CA THR A 339 -7.64 -28.70 0.90
C THR A 339 -6.44 -27.99 1.52
N VAL A 340 -5.77 -27.09 0.79
CA VAL A 340 -4.73 -26.22 1.39
C VAL A 340 -5.31 -25.35 2.50
N GLY A 341 -6.47 -24.72 2.24
CA GLY A 341 -7.18 -23.92 3.23
C GLY A 341 -7.54 -24.70 4.49
N LEU A 342 -8.21 -25.84 4.33
CA LEU A 342 -8.65 -26.71 5.42
C LEU A 342 -7.46 -27.21 6.25
N THR A 343 -6.41 -27.73 5.60
CA THR A 343 -5.23 -28.25 6.31
C THR A 343 -4.48 -27.15 7.05
N THR A 344 -4.36 -25.96 6.44
CA THR A 344 -3.76 -24.80 7.10
C THR A 344 -4.58 -24.38 8.31
N GLY A 345 -5.90 -24.31 8.18
CA GLY A 345 -6.79 -23.92 9.27
C GLY A 345 -6.83 -24.91 10.43
N VAL A 346 -6.85 -26.23 10.16
CA VAL A 346 -6.79 -27.26 11.23
C VAL A 346 -5.47 -27.15 12.00
N LEU A 347 -4.33 -27.07 11.30
CA LEU A 347 -3.03 -26.95 11.95
C LEU A 347 -2.92 -25.63 12.72
N ASN A 348 -3.49 -24.55 12.19
CA ASN A 348 -3.50 -23.27 12.87
C ASN A 348 -4.39 -23.31 14.12
N ALA A 349 -5.57 -23.92 14.07
CA ALA A 349 -6.43 -24.09 15.25
C ALA A 349 -5.73 -24.83 16.39
N VAL A 350 -5.02 -25.92 16.08
CA VAL A 350 -4.23 -26.66 17.09
C VAL A 350 -3.16 -25.76 17.72
N LEU A 351 -2.46 -24.99 16.90
CA LEU A 351 -1.47 -24.02 17.39
C LEU A 351 -2.13 -22.92 18.23
N SER A 352 -3.26 -22.38 17.77
CA SER A 352 -4.03 -21.32 18.44
C SER A 352 -4.50 -21.77 19.82
N VAL A 353 -5.02 -22.99 19.97
CA VAL A 353 -5.39 -23.56 21.28
C VAL A 353 -4.17 -23.66 22.21
N GLY A 354 -3.02 -24.10 21.69
CA GLY A 354 -1.77 -24.13 22.45
C GLY A 354 -1.33 -22.74 22.92
N ILE A 355 -1.40 -21.74 22.05
CA ILE A 355 -1.08 -20.34 22.36
C ILE A 355 -2.03 -19.78 23.42
N ILE A 356 -3.35 -19.92 23.22
CA ILE A 356 -4.37 -19.41 24.15
C ILE A 356 -4.17 -20.02 25.54
N THR A 357 -3.96 -21.34 25.61
CA THR A 357 -3.77 -22.05 26.88
C THR A 357 -2.47 -21.64 27.57
N ALA A 358 -1.35 -21.56 26.83
CA ALA A 358 -0.06 -21.23 27.41
C ALA A 358 0.02 -19.78 27.92
N PHE A 359 -0.61 -18.84 27.21
CA PHE A 359 -0.54 -17.41 27.49
C PHE A 359 -1.79 -16.84 28.17
N HIS A 360 -2.76 -17.69 28.52
CA HIS A 360 -4.01 -17.29 29.20
C HIS A 360 -4.74 -16.14 28.49
N LEU A 361 -4.80 -16.20 27.16
CA LEU A 361 -5.40 -15.13 26.37
C LEU A 361 -6.93 -15.16 26.47
N PRO A 362 -7.59 -14.00 26.67
CA PRO A 362 -9.05 -13.97 26.69
C PRO A 362 -9.62 -14.19 25.27
N PRO A 363 -10.85 -14.71 25.17
CA PRO A 363 -11.49 -14.98 23.88
C PRO A 363 -11.66 -13.70 23.05
N TYR A 364 -11.51 -13.84 21.75
CA TYR A 364 -11.60 -12.71 20.82
C TYR A 364 -13.04 -12.23 20.69
N LYS A 365 -13.27 -10.92 20.90
CA LYS A 365 -14.61 -10.33 20.90
C LYS A 365 -15.36 -10.53 19.59
N GLY A 366 -14.66 -10.56 18.45
CA GLY A 366 -15.28 -10.68 17.13
C GLY A 366 -15.86 -12.07 16.83
N THR A 367 -15.50 -13.10 17.59
CA THR A 367 -16.03 -14.46 17.42
C THR A 367 -17.00 -14.88 18.51
N LEU A 368 -17.33 -13.96 19.43
CA LEU A 368 -18.24 -14.22 20.55
C LEU A 368 -19.60 -14.77 20.11
N ILE A 369 -20.13 -14.34 18.96
CA ILE A 369 -21.40 -14.87 18.44
C ILE A 369 -21.32 -16.39 18.18
N ILE A 370 -20.19 -16.86 17.65
CA ILE A 370 -19.96 -18.29 17.38
C ILE A 370 -19.71 -19.01 18.71
N TYR A 371 -18.93 -18.41 19.59
CA TYR A 371 -18.66 -18.95 20.92
C TYR A 371 -19.97 -19.12 21.73
N ASP A 372 -20.79 -18.09 21.84
CA ASP A 372 -22.07 -18.09 22.57
C ASP A 372 -23.03 -19.13 22.00
N PHE A 373 -23.06 -19.28 20.67
CA PHE A 373 -23.80 -20.36 20.02
C PHE A 373 -23.34 -21.73 20.52
N PHE A 374 -22.04 -22.04 20.51
CA PHE A 374 -21.57 -23.34 20.99
C PHE A 374 -21.66 -23.51 22.50
N VAL A 375 -21.58 -22.45 23.30
CA VAL A 375 -21.86 -22.51 24.74
C VAL A 375 -23.31 -22.93 24.98
N SER A 376 -24.26 -22.36 24.22
CA SER A 376 -25.68 -22.72 24.32
C SER A 376 -25.97 -24.19 23.99
N GLN A 377 -25.17 -24.79 23.11
CA GLN A 377 -25.36 -26.19 22.67
C GLN A 377 -24.61 -27.19 23.57
N THR A 378 -23.43 -26.84 24.06
CA THR A 378 -22.54 -27.77 24.76
C THR A 378 -22.63 -27.68 26.29
N GLY A 379 -23.06 -26.53 26.83
CA GLY A 379 -23.03 -26.25 28.27
C GLY A 379 -21.62 -26.20 28.88
N ASN A 380 -20.56 -26.34 28.07
CA ASN A 380 -19.17 -26.38 28.53
C ASN A 380 -18.35 -25.28 27.81
N PRO A 381 -17.95 -24.21 28.52
CA PRO A 381 -17.16 -23.10 27.96
C PRO A 381 -15.87 -23.53 27.25
N THR A 382 -15.18 -24.55 27.78
CA THR A 382 -13.91 -25.02 27.23
C THR A 382 -14.13 -25.74 25.90
N THR A 383 -15.13 -26.62 25.85
CA THR A 383 -15.51 -27.32 24.62
C THR A 383 -16.03 -26.34 23.57
N ALA A 384 -16.82 -25.35 23.98
CA ALA A 384 -17.33 -24.32 23.08
C ALA A 384 -16.20 -23.48 22.46
N SER A 385 -15.22 -23.04 23.27
CA SER A 385 -14.06 -22.29 22.77
C SER A 385 -13.21 -23.12 21.81
N PHE A 386 -13.02 -24.41 22.08
CA PHE A 386 -12.28 -25.29 21.17
C PHE A 386 -12.99 -25.44 19.82
N ILE A 387 -14.31 -25.69 19.82
CA ILE A 387 -15.09 -25.85 18.59
C ILE A 387 -15.16 -24.54 17.81
N GLU A 388 -15.40 -23.41 18.50
CA GLU A 388 -15.39 -22.08 17.89
C GLU A 388 -14.04 -21.79 17.22
N ASN A 389 -12.93 -21.98 17.92
CA ASN A 389 -11.59 -21.75 17.37
C ASN A 389 -11.35 -22.60 16.12
N LEU A 390 -11.71 -23.89 16.16
CA LEU A 390 -11.58 -24.78 15.02
C LEU A 390 -12.39 -24.31 13.81
N VAL A 391 -13.65 -23.95 14.01
CA VAL A 391 -14.54 -23.48 12.93
C VAL A 391 -14.03 -22.18 12.31
N VAL A 392 -13.66 -21.22 13.15
CA VAL A 392 -13.21 -19.89 12.71
C VAL A 392 -11.88 -20.00 11.96
N GLU A 393 -10.89 -20.71 12.50
CA GLU A 393 -9.57 -20.85 11.89
C GLU A 393 -9.62 -21.61 10.55
N ILE A 394 -10.44 -22.66 10.45
CA ILE A 394 -10.65 -23.38 9.19
C ILE A 394 -11.25 -22.47 8.12
N ALA A 395 -12.32 -21.76 8.46
CA ALA A 395 -12.96 -20.85 7.53
C ALA A 395 -12.02 -19.71 7.13
N ASP A 396 -11.36 -19.08 8.11
CA ASP A 396 -10.46 -17.95 7.92
C ASP A 396 -9.28 -18.28 6.99
N LYS A 397 -8.57 -19.39 7.23
CA LYS A 397 -7.42 -19.77 6.40
C LYS A 397 -7.83 -20.25 5.00
N THR A 398 -9.02 -20.82 4.87
CA THR A 398 -9.57 -21.18 3.57
C THR A 398 -9.95 -19.95 2.75
N ILE A 399 -10.65 -19.00 3.34
CA ILE A 399 -10.97 -17.73 2.66
C ILE A 399 -9.69 -16.98 2.31
N SER A 400 -8.74 -16.91 3.23
CA SER A 400 -7.47 -16.19 3.04
C SER A 400 -6.64 -16.71 1.87
N ILE A 401 -6.48 -18.04 1.73
CA ILE A 401 -5.71 -18.61 0.61
C ILE A 401 -6.43 -18.42 -0.74
N ILE A 402 -7.76 -18.43 -0.74
CA ILE A 402 -8.57 -18.17 -1.94
C ILE A 402 -8.42 -16.71 -2.37
N ILE A 403 -8.55 -15.75 -1.45
CA ILE A 403 -8.36 -14.32 -1.73
C ILE A 403 -6.96 -14.09 -2.30
N ALA A 404 -5.92 -14.64 -1.67
CA ALA A 404 -4.55 -14.53 -2.16
C ALA A 404 -4.44 -15.04 -3.62
N ALA A 405 -4.99 -16.22 -3.90
CA ALA A 405 -4.96 -16.80 -5.25
C ALA A 405 -5.74 -15.97 -6.29
N ILE A 406 -6.88 -15.38 -5.92
CA ILE A 406 -7.68 -14.50 -6.79
C ILE A 406 -6.89 -13.24 -7.14
N VAL A 407 -6.33 -12.56 -6.13
CA VAL A 407 -5.54 -11.35 -6.33
C VAL A 407 -4.35 -11.64 -7.25
N ILE A 408 -3.70 -12.80 -7.10
CA ILE A 408 -2.62 -13.22 -7.98
C ILE A 408 -3.09 -13.42 -9.42
N LEU A 409 -4.24 -14.04 -9.65
CA LEU A 409 -4.79 -14.20 -11.00
C LEU A 409 -5.14 -12.85 -11.63
N VAL A 410 -5.74 -11.92 -10.87
CA VAL A 410 -6.05 -10.57 -11.36
C VAL A 410 -4.77 -9.83 -11.74
N VAL A 411 -3.77 -9.86 -10.86
CA VAL A 411 -2.45 -9.28 -11.14
C VAL A 411 -1.86 -9.94 -12.39
N HIS A 412 -1.96 -11.27 -12.53
CA HIS A 412 -1.44 -11.99 -13.70
C HIS A 412 -2.18 -11.64 -15.00
N SER A 413 -3.52 -11.57 -14.98
CA SER A 413 -4.36 -11.32 -16.15
C SER A 413 -4.16 -9.91 -16.69
N VAL A 414 -4.16 -8.90 -15.81
CA VAL A 414 -3.86 -7.49 -16.16
C VAL A 414 -2.47 -7.38 -16.80
N LEU A 415 -1.50 -8.18 -16.35
CA LEU A 415 -0.14 -8.16 -16.88
C LEU A 415 0.02 -8.94 -18.21
N MET A 416 -0.78 -9.98 -18.46
CA MET A 416 -0.63 -10.88 -19.60
C MET A 416 -1.54 -10.56 -20.79
N ASN A 417 -2.63 -9.81 -20.59
CA ASN A 417 -3.59 -9.47 -21.66
C ASN A 417 -3.02 -8.59 -22.80
N LYS A 418 -1.73 -8.19 -22.74
CA LYS A 418 -1.03 -7.47 -23.82
C LYS A 418 0.05 -8.27 -24.54
N LYS A 419 0.31 -9.53 -24.17
CA LYS A 419 1.13 -10.41 -25.04
C LYS A 419 0.33 -10.85 -26.26
N LYS A 420 -0.97 -11.17 -26.09
CA LYS A 420 -1.84 -11.61 -27.19
C LYS A 420 -2.06 -10.51 -28.26
N ASN A 421 -2.26 -9.26 -27.83
CA ASN A 421 -2.45 -8.14 -28.77
C ASN A 421 -1.18 -7.69 -29.51
N ARG A 422 0.01 -8.16 -29.10
CA ARG A 422 1.26 -7.86 -29.81
C ARG A 422 1.56 -8.86 -30.92
N PHE A 423 1.16 -10.12 -30.76
CA PHE A 423 1.24 -11.12 -31.84
C PHE A 423 0.21 -10.86 -32.95
N VAL A 424 -1.00 -10.40 -32.60
CA VAL A 424 -2.03 -10.04 -33.59
C VAL A 424 -1.73 -8.76 -34.38
N GLN A 425 -0.80 -7.91 -33.90
CA GLN A 425 -0.31 -6.72 -34.61
C GLN A 425 1.00 -6.95 -35.38
N GLU A 426 1.63 -8.12 -35.23
CA GLU A 426 2.79 -8.53 -36.04
C GLU A 426 2.39 -9.53 -37.16
N GLU A 427 1.14 -10.02 -37.14
CA GLU A 427 0.55 -10.89 -38.18
C GLU A 427 -0.47 -10.17 -39.10
N ASN A 428 -0.69 -8.87 -38.91
CA ASN A 428 -1.45 -7.98 -39.81
C ASN A 428 -0.59 -6.76 -40.15
#